data_AF-A0A3S2WKA6-F1
#
_entry.id   AF-A0A3S2WKA6-F1
#
_cell.length_a   1.000
_cell.length_b   1.000
_cell.length_c   1.000
_cell.angle_alpha   90.00
_cell.angle_beta   90.00
_cell.angle_gamma   90.00
#
_symmetry.space_group_name_H-M   'P 1'
#
loop_
_entity.id
_entity.type
_entity.pdbx_description
1 polymer ?
#
loop_
_entity_poly.entity_id
_entity_poly.type
_entity_poly.pdbx_seq_one_letter_code
_entity_poly.pdbx_strand_id
1 'polypeptide(L)'
;GTYGDFTINAAGQWTYTLRNGAANVQALTSADHPVESFTVTTADGTTSTVTVTVNGANEAPTVSVTPASGTEDSAGIPVSLSGADVDGSVASFTIGSLPANGTLLFNGSPVAIGQLIPATANAASLSFVPNANWNGSTSFSFTATDNEGASSAPANQTISVSAVND
;
A
#
# COMPACT_ATOMS: atom_id res chain seq x y z
N GLY A 1 11.99 -2.92 25.99
CA GLY A 1 12.54 -3.57 24.80
C GLY A 1 12.68 -2.58 23.67
N THR A 2 13.23 -3.06 22.56
CA THR A 2 13.24 -2.45 21.23
C THR A 2 11.81 -2.27 20.69
N TYR A 3 10.94 -3.28 20.84
CA TYR A 3 9.60 -3.30 20.23
C TYR A 3 8.48 -2.91 21.21
N GLY A 4 8.71 -3.05 22.52
CA GLY A 4 7.70 -2.80 23.53
C GLY A 4 8.24 -2.43 24.90
N ASP A 5 7.32 -2.13 25.80
CA ASP A 5 7.58 -1.83 27.20
C ASP A 5 7.25 -3.03 28.08
N PHE A 6 8.26 -3.54 28.80
CA PHE A 6 8.11 -4.63 29.75
C PHE A 6 8.09 -4.07 31.17
N THR A 7 7.10 -4.48 31.97
CA THR A 7 7.07 -4.21 33.41
C THR A 7 6.75 -5.49 34.18
N ILE A 8 7.27 -5.60 35.39
CA ILE A 8 6.96 -6.70 36.31
C ILE A 8 6.81 -6.12 37.72
N ASN A 9 5.80 -6.59 38.45
CA ASN A 9 5.58 -6.17 39.84
C ASN A 9 6.20 -7.15 40.85
N ALA A 10 6.19 -6.79 42.13
CA ALA A 10 6.76 -7.60 43.20
C ALA A 10 6.08 -8.98 43.39
N ALA A 11 4.86 -9.16 42.88
CA ALA A 11 4.15 -10.44 42.87
C ALA A 11 4.51 -11.33 41.67
N GLY A 12 5.43 -10.88 40.80
CA GLY A 12 5.84 -11.58 39.58
C GLY A 12 4.86 -11.45 38.43
N GLN A 13 3.81 -10.63 38.55
CA GLN A 13 2.92 -10.34 37.43
C GLN A 13 3.59 -9.36 36.50
N TRP A 14 3.68 -9.72 35.24
CA TRP A 14 4.33 -8.92 34.22
C TRP A 14 3.33 -8.45 33.16
N THR A 15 3.66 -7.34 32.52
CA THR A 15 2.96 -6.84 31.34
C THR A 15 3.98 -6.53 30.26
N TYR A 16 3.57 -6.74 29.02
CA TYR A 16 4.29 -6.29 27.85
C TYR A 16 3.35 -5.46 26.98
N THR A 17 3.71 -4.19 26.74
CA THR A 17 2.95 -3.29 25.87
C THR A 17 3.74 -3.09 24.60
N LEU A 18 3.26 -3.64 23.48
CA LEU A 18 3.86 -3.42 22.16
C LEU A 18 3.69 -1.93 21.78
N ARG A 19 4.74 -1.31 21.27
CA ARG A 19 4.66 0.05 20.72
C ARG A 19 4.18 0.00 19.27
N ASN A 20 2.92 -0.38 19.06
CA ASN A 20 2.39 -0.70 17.73
C ASN A 20 2.62 0.41 16.69
N GLY A 21 2.48 1.68 17.07
CA GLY A 21 2.71 2.80 16.15
C GLY A 21 4.18 3.18 15.94
N ALA A 22 5.15 2.45 16.51
CA ALA A 22 6.56 2.72 16.32
C ALA A 22 7.02 2.20 14.95
N ALA A 23 7.81 2.98 14.22
CA ALA A 23 8.24 2.65 12.86
C ALA A 23 8.94 1.29 12.75
N ASN A 24 9.70 0.88 13.77
CA ASN A 24 10.36 -0.43 13.80
C ASN A 24 9.40 -1.60 14.04
N VAL A 25 8.20 -1.36 14.58
CA VAL A 25 7.15 -2.37 14.72
C VAL A 25 6.32 -2.45 13.43
N GLN A 26 6.00 -1.31 12.84
CA GLN A 26 5.27 -1.22 11.57
C GLN A 26 6.08 -1.70 10.36
N ALA A 27 7.40 -1.83 10.49
CA ALA A 27 8.25 -2.39 9.44
C ALA A 27 8.42 -3.92 9.52
N LEU A 28 7.74 -4.60 10.47
CA LEU A 28 7.84 -6.05 10.62
C LEU A 28 6.86 -6.75 9.66
N THR A 29 7.41 -7.50 8.72
CA THR A 29 6.66 -8.35 7.78
C THR A 29 5.99 -9.53 8.49
N SER A 30 5.11 -10.26 7.81
CA SER A 30 4.51 -11.48 8.39
C SER A 30 5.52 -12.60 8.69
N ALA A 31 6.71 -12.53 8.11
CA ALA A 31 7.80 -13.47 8.34
C ALA A 31 8.67 -13.10 9.56
N ASP A 32 8.55 -11.88 10.08
CA ASP A 32 9.40 -11.39 11.16
C ASP A 32 8.87 -11.83 12.53
N HIS A 33 9.72 -12.52 13.29
CA HIS A 33 9.42 -12.97 14.65
C HIS A 33 10.53 -12.64 15.65
N PRO A 34 10.89 -11.35 15.86
CA PRO A 34 11.95 -11.00 16.79
C PRO A 34 11.58 -11.36 18.23
N VAL A 35 12.58 -11.83 18.99
CA VAL A 35 12.43 -12.23 20.38
C VAL A 35 13.16 -11.24 21.29
N GLU A 36 12.45 -10.74 22.30
CA GLU A 36 13.02 -9.94 23.39
C GLU A 36 13.16 -10.80 24.65
N SER A 37 14.29 -10.67 25.34
CA SER A 37 14.56 -11.36 26.61
C SER A 37 14.75 -10.36 27.73
N PHE A 38 14.02 -10.55 28.82
CA PHE A 38 14.07 -9.72 30.02
C PHE A 38 14.54 -10.56 31.20
N THR A 39 15.70 -10.24 31.75
CA THR A 39 16.18 -10.85 32.99
C THR A 39 15.42 -10.24 34.17
N VAL A 40 14.78 -11.09 34.95
CA VAL A 40 14.09 -10.74 36.19
C VAL A 40 14.87 -11.33 37.37
N THR A 41 14.95 -10.59 38.47
CA THR A 41 15.65 -11.01 39.68
C THR A 41 14.69 -11.01 40.84
N THR A 42 14.57 -12.14 41.53
CA THR A 42 13.77 -12.27 42.76
C THR A 42 14.52 -11.66 43.95
N ALA A 43 13.81 -11.44 45.07
CA ALA A 43 14.38 -10.78 46.25
C ALA A 43 15.56 -11.55 46.89
N ASP A 44 15.63 -12.87 46.67
CA ASP A 44 16.74 -13.73 47.11
C ASP A 44 17.96 -13.70 46.17
N GLY A 45 17.90 -12.93 45.08
CA GLY A 45 18.96 -12.80 44.08
C GLY A 45 18.90 -13.84 42.95
N THR A 46 17.93 -14.77 42.98
CA THR A 46 17.75 -15.74 41.88
C THR A 46 17.29 -15.02 40.61
N THR A 47 17.91 -15.33 39.47
CA THR A 47 17.52 -14.75 38.18
C THR A 47 16.67 -15.71 37.37
N SER A 48 15.72 -15.17 36.60
CA SER A 48 14.97 -15.90 35.58
C SER A 48 14.82 -15.02 34.34
N THR A 49 14.41 -15.61 33.22
CA THR A 49 14.23 -14.87 31.96
C THR A 49 12.78 -14.95 31.53
N VAL A 50 12.20 -13.80 31.19
CA VAL A 50 10.94 -13.71 30.46
C VAL A 50 11.26 -13.44 28.99
N THR A 51 10.79 -14.30 28.11
CA THR A 51 10.94 -14.14 26.65
C THR A 51 9.62 -13.69 26.05
N VAL A 52 9.67 -12.64 25.23
CA VAL A 52 8.52 -12.15 24.46
C VAL A 52 8.86 -12.29 22.98
N THR A 53 8.06 -13.07 22.26
CA THR A 53 8.12 -13.10 20.79
C THR A 53 7.14 -12.08 20.25
N VAL A 54 7.65 -11.11 19.48
CA VAL A 54 6.82 -10.19 18.72
C VAL A 54 6.58 -10.82 17.35
N ASN A 55 5.32 -10.94 16.95
CA ASN A 55 4.96 -11.46 15.64
C ASN A 55 4.63 -10.26 14.75
N GLY A 56 5.39 -10.09 13.66
CA GLY A 56 5.04 -9.17 12.60
C GLY A 56 3.74 -9.59 11.90
N ALA A 57 3.17 -8.66 11.16
CA ALA A 57 1.93 -8.86 10.43
C ALA A 57 1.99 -8.04 9.16
N ASN A 58 1.54 -8.62 8.03
CA ASN A 58 1.48 -7.89 6.77
C ASN A 58 0.44 -6.77 6.86
N GLU A 59 0.86 -5.53 6.62
CA GLU A 59 0.00 -4.36 6.53
C GLU A 59 -0.45 -4.13 5.08
N ALA A 60 -1.68 -3.67 4.89
CA ALA A 60 -2.17 -3.41 3.53
C ALA A 60 -1.51 -2.13 2.97
N PRO A 61 -1.19 -2.11 1.66
CA PRO A 61 -0.58 -0.94 1.05
C PRO A 61 -1.58 0.21 0.99
N THR A 62 -1.04 1.42 0.83
CA THR A 62 -1.80 2.64 0.58
C THR A 62 -1.63 3.09 -0.87
N VAL A 63 -2.66 3.71 -1.43
CA VAL A 63 -2.66 4.25 -2.79
C VAL A 63 -2.52 5.77 -2.74
N SER A 64 -1.71 6.32 -3.65
CA SER A 64 -1.59 7.75 -3.92
C SER A 64 -2.15 8.06 -5.31
N VAL A 65 -3.20 8.89 -5.35
CA VAL A 65 -3.88 9.30 -6.59
C VAL A 65 -3.39 10.67 -7.03
N THR A 66 -2.92 10.77 -8.26
CA THR A 66 -2.59 12.06 -8.89
C THR A 66 -3.48 12.23 -10.13
N PRO A 67 -4.39 13.22 -10.16
CA PRO A 67 -5.26 13.46 -11.32
C PRO A 67 -4.46 13.59 -12.62
N ALA A 68 -4.93 12.95 -13.68
CA ALA A 68 -4.36 13.09 -15.01
C ALA A 68 -5.12 14.15 -15.80
N SER A 69 -4.45 14.81 -16.73
CA SER A 69 -5.10 15.75 -17.64
C SER A 69 -4.42 15.83 -19.00
N GLY A 70 -5.21 16.16 -20.02
CA GLY A 70 -4.75 16.33 -21.39
C GLY A 70 -5.84 16.90 -22.29
N THR A 71 -5.66 16.78 -23.60
CA THR A 71 -6.60 17.25 -24.62
C THR A 71 -7.30 16.09 -25.31
N GLU A 72 -8.45 16.35 -25.93
CA GLU A 72 -9.24 15.31 -26.61
C GLU A 72 -8.52 14.65 -27.80
N ASP A 73 -7.66 15.40 -28.49
CA ASP A 73 -6.82 14.89 -29.59
C ASP A 73 -5.57 14.14 -29.13
N SER A 74 -5.41 13.93 -27.82
CA SER A 74 -4.23 13.23 -27.31
C SER A 74 -4.25 11.75 -27.72
N ALA A 75 -3.18 11.30 -28.38
CA ALA A 75 -2.95 9.88 -28.65
C ALA A 75 -2.68 9.04 -27.37
N GLY A 76 -2.62 9.69 -26.20
CA GLY A 76 -2.47 9.04 -24.91
C GLY A 76 -2.16 10.04 -23.81
N ILE A 77 -3.15 10.37 -22.99
CA ILE A 77 -2.99 11.14 -21.76
C ILE A 77 -2.25 10.26 -20.75
N PRO A 78 -1.07 10.65 -20.24
CA PRO A 78 -0.35 9.88 -19.25
C PRO A 78 -1.15 9.77 -17.94
N VAL A 79 -1.25 8.55 -17.42
CA VAL A 79 -1.90 8.25 -16.14
C VAL A 79 -0.90 7.50 -15.27
N SER A 80 -0.63 8.02 -14.08
CA SER A 80 0.29 7.39 -13.12
C SER A 80 -0.49 6.81 -11.96
N LEU A 81 -0.24 5.53 -11.65
CA LEU A 81 -0.66 4.88 -10.43
C LEU A 81 0.54 4.81 -9.49
N SER A 82 0.32 5.06 -8.20
CA SER A 82 1.39 4.98 -7.20
C SER A 82 0.83 4.57 -5.85
N GLY A 83 1.68 4.01 -5.01
CA GLY A 83 1.34 3.65 -3.65
C GLY A 83 2.58 3.57 -2.77
N ALA A 84 2.35 3.21 -1.51
CA ALA A 84 3.39 2.95 -0.53
C ALA A 84 2.93 1.84 0.39
N ASP A 85 3.90 1.14 0.95
CA ASP A 85 3.67 0.05 1.88
C ASP A 85 4.70 0.15 3.01
N VAL A 86 4.27 -0.11 4.25
CA VAL A 86 5.04 0.30 5.45
C VAL A 86 6.05 -0.75 5.88
N ASP A 87 5.74 -2.02 5.64
CA ASP A 87 6.54 -3.21 5.88
C ASP A 87 7.05 -3.85 4.57
N GLY A 88 6.62 -3.35 3.41
CA GLY A 88 6.98 -3.94 2.13
C GLY A 88 7.00 -2.97 0.94
N SER A 89 6.43 -3.44 -0.15
CA SER A 89 6.40 -2.79 -1.46
C SER A 89 5.09 -3.10 -2.17
N VAL A 90 4.61 -2.16 -2.98
CA VAL A 90 3.47 -2.41 -3.86
C VAL A 90 3.95 -3.29 -5.01
N ALA A 91 3.37 -4.49 -5.13
CA ALA A 91 3.68 -5.42 -6.20
C ALA A 91 2.87 -5.15 -7.47
N SER A 92 1.61 -4.72 -7.33
CA SER A 92 0.75 -4.47 -8.49
C SER A 92 -0.45 -3.58 -8.19
N PHE A 93 -1.10 -3.13 -9.27
CA PHE A 93 -2.41 -2.47 -9.23
C PHE A 93 -3.45 -3.30 -9.97
N THR A 94 -4.64 -3.44 -9.41
CA THR A 94 -5.76 -4.15 -10.06
C THR A 94 -6.85 -3.16 -10.44
N ILE A 95 -7.28 -3.21 -11.70
CA ILE A 95 -8.28 -2.27 -12.24
C ILE A 95 -9.70 -2.74 -11.88
N GLY A 96 -10.44 -1.93 -11.12
CA GLY A 96 -11.78 -2.25 -10.62
C GLY A 96 -12.92 -1.78 -11.54
N SER A 97 -12.70 -0.71 -12.31
CA SER A 97 -13.63 -0.23 -13.33
C SER A 97 -12.85 0.42 -14.48
N LEU A 98 -13.52 0.73 -15.59
CA LEU A 98 -12.90 1.41 -16.74
C LEU A 98 -13.47 2.82 -16.89
N PRO A 99 -12.68 3.77 -17.40
CA PRO A 99 -13.18 5.10 -17.69
C PRO A 99 -14.16 5.05 -18.86
N ALA A 100 -15.21 5.87 -18.80
CA ALA A 100 -16.08 6.12 -19.95
C ALA A 100 -15.41 7.08 -20.95
N ASN A 101 -15.94 7.13 -22.18
CA ASN A 101 -15.54 8.07 -23.24
C ASN A 101 -14.07 8.01 -23.66
N GLY A 102 -13.49 6.82 -23.62
CA GLY A 102 -12.15 6.57 -24.13
C GLY A 102 -11.70 5.16 -23.77
N THR A 103 -10.42 4.89 -24.02
CA THR A 103 -9.79 3.60 -23.73
C THR A 103 -8.59 3.80 -22.82
N LEU A 104 -8.54 3.04 -21.72
CA LEU A 104 -7.36 2.94 -20.88
C LEU A 104 -6.43 1.87 -21.47
N LEU A 105 -5.15 2.20 -21.62
CA LEU A 105 -4.13 1.34 -22.22
C LEU A 105 -3.00 1.06 -21.23
N PHE A 106 -2.51 -0.17 -21.25
CA PHE A 106 -1.26 -0.57 -20.62
C PHE A 106 -0.34 -1.12 -21.70
N ASN A 107 0.86 -0.56 -21.83
CA ASN A 107 1.81 -0.92 -22.90
C ASN A 107 1.17 -0.92 -24.30
N GLY A 108 0.30 0.07 -24.56
CA GLY A 108 -0.42 0.23 -25.82
C GLY A 108 -1.61 -0.71 -26.05
N SER A 109 -1.91 -1.63 -25.12
CA SER A 109 -3.03 -2.56 -25.23
C SER A 109 -4.19 -2.15 -24.31
N PRO A 110 -5.46 -2.31 -24.75
CA PRO A 110 -6.63 -2.03 -23.91
C PRO A 110 -6.61 -2.79 -22.59
N VAL A 111 -6.93 -2.06 -21.53
CA VAL A 111 -7.03 -2.60 -20.18
C VAL A 111 -8.40 -3.22 -19.93
N ALA A 112 -8.43 -4.35 -19.22
CA ALA A 112 -9.67 -5.00 -18.78
C ALA A 112 -9.91 -4.84 -17.27
N ILE A 113 -11.16 -4.96 -16.85
CA ILE A 113 -11.51 -5.06 -15.42
C ILE A 113 -10.88 -6.32 -14.83
N GLY A 114 -10.30 -6.20 -13.64
CA GLY A 114 -9.54 -7.26 -12.97
C GLY A 114 -8.13 -7.44 -13.50
N GLN A 115 -7.69 -6.66 -14.50
CA GLN A 115 -6.33 -6.74 -14.99
C GLN A 115 -5.34 -6.26 -13.93
N LEU A 116 -4.33 -7.09 -13.69
CA LEU A 116 -3.19 -6.79 -12.85
C LEU A 116 -2.14 -6.03 -13.67
N ILE A 117 -1.78 -4.86 -13.18
CA ILE A 117 -0.74 -3.97 -13.72
C ILE A 117 0.46 -4.05 -12.77
N PRO A 118 1.57 -4.70 -13.17
CA PRO A 118 2.75 -4.82 -12.33
C PRO A 118 3.31 -3.46 -11.94
N ALA A 119 3.67 -3.29 -10.67
CA ALA A 119 4.32 -2.10 -10.19
C ALA A 119 5.84 -2.20 -10.37
N THR A 120 6.48 -1.06 -10.63
CA THR A 120 7.93 -0.87 -10.59
C THR A 120 8.21 0.31 -9.68
N ALA A 121 9.02 0.11 -8.63
CA ALA A 121 9.25 1.12 -7.60
C ALA A 121 7.93 1.69 -7.02
N ASN A 122 6.99 0.82 -6.66
CA ASN A 122 5.67 1.13 -6.13
C ASN A 122 4.76 1.97 -7.06
N ALA A 123 5.05 2.02 -8.36
CA ALA A 123 4.29 2.81 -9.33
C ALA A 123 4.05 2.05 -10.64
N ALA A 124 3.05 2.49 -11.40
CA ALA A 124 2.76 2.00 -12.74
C ALA A 124 2.32 3.15 -13.65
N SER A 125 2.56 3.01 -14.96
CA SER A 125 2.15 3.98 -15.97
C SER A 125 1.13 3.37 -16.93
N LEU A 126 0.06 4.10 -17.16
CA LEU A 126 -0.99 3.82 -18.12
C LEU A 126 -1.14 5.01 -19.07
N SER A 127 -1.87 4.84 -20.17
CA SER A 127 -2.32 5.95 -20.98
C SER A 127 -3.82 5.89 -21.22
N PHE A 128 -4.48 7.04 -21.25
CA PHE A 128 -5.89 7.14 -21.62
C PHE A 128 -6.02 7.83 -22.97
N VAL A 129 -6.73 7.19 -23.90
CA VAL A 129 -7.04 7.75 -25.21
C VAL A 129 -8.51 8.18 -25.21
N PRO A 130 -8.82 9.49 -25.21
CA PRO A 130 -10.18 9.97 -25.31
C PRO A 130 -10.85 9.51 -26.61
N ASN A 131 -12.17 9.36 -26.60
CA ASN A 131 -12.94 9.27 -27.84
C ASN A 131 -12.80 10.59 -28.62
N ALA A 132 -12.83 10.52 -29.96
CA ALA A 132 -12.76 11.71 -30.80
C ALA A 132 -13.83 12.74 -30.43
N ASN A 133 -13.43 14.00 -30.35
CA ASN A 133 -14.27 15.17 -30.02
C ASN A 133 -14.98 15.07 -28.66
N TRP A 134 -14.46 14.26 -27.74
CA TRP A 134 -14.95 14.22 -26.36
C TRP A 134 -14.01 14.97 -25.43
N ASN A 135 -14.57 16.00 -24.78
CA ASN A 135 -13.97 16.69 -23.66
C ASN A 135 -14.84 16.55 -22.39
N GLY A 136 -14.22 16.61 -21.22
CA GLY A 136 -14.91 16.42 -19.94
C GLY A 136 -14.04 15.71 -18.92
N SER A 137 -14.68 15.12 -17.91
CA SER A 137 -14.00 14.34 -16.88
C SER A 137 -14.52 12.91 -16.87
N THR A 138 -13.61 11.96 -16.68
CA THR A 138 -13.90 10.53 -16.54
C THR A 138 -13.03 9.95 -15.43
N SER A 139 -13.39 8.77 -14.94
CA SER A 139 -12.66 8.13 -13.86
C SER A 139 -12.72 6.62 -13.94
N PHE A 140 -11.73 5.97 -13.33
CA PHE A 140 -11.72 4.53 -13.11
C PHE A 140 -11.26 4.21 -11.69
N SER A 141 -11.67 3.05 -11.17
CA SER A 141 -11.25 2.59 -9.86
C SER A 141 -10.14 1.55 -9.95
N PHE A 142 -9.30 1.47 -8.92
CA PHE A 142 -8.25 0.47 -8.80
C PHE A 142 -7.89 0.21 -7.33
N THR A 143 -7.23 -0.91 -7.06
CA THR A 143 -6.58 -1.24 -5.77
C THR A 143 -5.09 -1.45 -5.99
N ALA A 144 -4.29 -1.29 -4.94
CA ALA A 144 -2.91 -1.78 -4.89
C ALA A 144 -2.86 -3.11 -4.14
N THR A 145 -1.93 -3.98 -4.52
CA THR A 145 -1.61 -5.23 -3.81
C THR A 145 -0.12 -5.26 -3.52
N ASP A 146 0.26 -5.56 -2.28
CA ASP A 146 1.65 -5.61 -1.83
C ASP A 146 2.37 -6.92 -2.24
N ASN A 147 3.63 -7.07 -1.82
CA ASN A 147 4.45 -8.25 -2.07
C ASN A 147 4.14 -9.47 -1.18
N GLU A 148 3.20 -9.36 -0.25
CA GLU A 148 2.70 -10.43 0.62
C GLU A 148 1.21 -10.77 0.37
N GLY A 149 0.57 -10.06 -0.57
CA GLY A 149 -0.77 -10.28 -1.06
C GLY A 149 -1.89 -9.48 -0.38
N ALA A 150 -1.62 -8.59 0.59
CA ALA A 150 -2.69 -7.73 1.10
C ALA A 150 -3.02 -6.61 0.10
N SER A 151 -4.27 -6.14 0.15
CA SER A 151 -4.81 -5.21 -0.83
C SER A 151 -5.30 -3.95 -0.14
N SER A 152 -5.05 -2.80 -0.77
CA SER A 152 -5.54 -1.51 -0.33
C SER A 152 -7.06 -1.42 -0.40
N ALA A 153 -7.62 -0.40 0.26
CA ALA A 153 -8.96 0.07 -0.10
C ALA A 153 -8.99 0.54 -1.57
N PRO A 154 -10.14 0.44 -2.28
CA PRO A 154 -10.26 0.98 -3.63
C PRO A 154 -10.06 2.50 -3.69
N ALA A 155 -9.37 2.95 -4.72
CA ALA A 155 -9.17 4.36 -5.04
C ALA A 155 -9.76 4.70 -6.42
N ASN A 156 -10.09 5.98 -6.65
CA ASN A 156 -10.58 6.47 -7.93
C ASN A 156 -9.55 7.40 -8.57
N GLN A 157 -9.14 7.09 -9.80
CA GLN A 157 -8.28 7.94 -10.62
C GLN A 157 -9.14 8.79 -11.56
N THR A 158 -9.03 10.11 -11.48
CA THR A 158 -9.72 11.04 -12.36
C THR A 158 -8.83 11.46 -13.53
N ILE A 159 -9.43 11.62 -14.70
CA ILE A 159 -8.79 12.10 -15.93
C ILE A 159 -9.64 13.26 -16.47
N SER A 160 -9.02 14.42 -16.66
CA SER A 160 -9.67 15.61 -17.24
C SER A 160 -9.20 15.86 -18.67
N VAL A 161 -10.14 15.98 -19.59
CA VAL A 161 -9.89 16.18 -21.02
C VAL A 161 -10.41 17.54 -21.44
N SER A 162 -9.50 18.37 -21.96
CA SER A 162 -9.82 19.71 -22.47
C SER A 162 -10.10 19.64 -23.97
N ALA A 163 -11.03 20.50 -24.43
CA ALA A 163 -11.33 20.62 -25.85
C ALA A 163 -10.15 21.24 -26.61
N VAL A 164 -10.00 20.87 -27.88
CA VAL A 164 -9.13 21.55 -28.86
C VAL A 164 -10.05 22.21 -29.88
N ASN A 165 -9.78 23.47 -30.24
CA ASN A 165 -10.59 24.15 -31.24
C ASN A 165 -10.18 23.70 -32.64
N ASP A 166 -11.09 23.04 -33.35
CA ASP A 166 -10.95 22.62 -34.74
C ASP A 166 -11.40 23.71 -35.76
#